data_AF-A0A3N5YLW4-F1
#
_entry.id   AF-A0A3N5YLW4-F1
#
_cell.length_a   1.000
_cell.length_b   1.000
_cell.length_c   1.000
_cell.angle_alpha   90.00
_cell.angle_beta   90.00
_cell.angle_gamma   90.00
#
_symmetry.space_group_name_H-M   'P 1'
#
loop_
_entity.id
_entity.type
_entity.pdbx_description
1 polymer ?
#
loop_
_entity_poly.entity_id
_entity_poly.type
_entity_poly.pdbx_seq_one_letter_code
_entity_poly.pdbx_strand_id
1 'polypeptide(L)'
;AIDNTAYEARMIARGIAYDLPSWNQWVSEAAARAVPGARDFLAYARSRGVTPFYVTNREAREEEGTRRNLEALGFPLGTDAARPTLLLRGLRPEWASSDKSPRRAWVASSYRLLLLLGDDLNDFANTRDLSVADRAALVDKTASWWGTRWIILPNPMYGSFERAVTSGAKTPCDELQKKIDALRDK
;
A
#
# COMPACT_ATOMS: atom_id res chain seq x y z
N ALA A 1 3.19 -5.39 -3.59
CA ALA A 1 4.21 -6.47 -3.67
C ALA A 1 3.61 -7.84 -3.40
N ILE A 2 2.84 -7.98 -2.33
CA ILE A 2 2.08 -9.20 -2.00
C ILE A 2 0.58 -8.99 -2.23
N ASP A 3 -0.11 -10.06 -2.59
CA ASP A 3 -1.52 -10.12 -2.95
C ASP A 3 -2.35 -10.61 -1.74
N ASN A 4 -3.24 -9.76 -1.25
CA ASN A 4 -4.11 -10.02 -0.12
C ASN A 4 -5.55 -10.36 -0.53
N THR A 5 -5.84 -10.62 -1.82
CA THR A 5 -7.19 -10.91 -2.32
C THR A 5 -7.84 -12.09 -1.59
N ALA A 6 -7.05 -13.06 -1.12
CA ALA A 6 -7.55 -14.18 -0.32
C ALA A 6 -8.15 -13.75 1.02
N TYR A 7 -7.66 -12.67 1.64
CA TYR A 7 -8.28 -12.09 2.83
C TYR A 7 -9.65 -11.50 2.49
N GLU A 8 -9.73 -10.67 1.44
CA GLU A 8 -11.00 -10.08 0.99
C GLU A 8 -12.03 -11.17 0.66
N ALA A 9 -11.62 -12.24 -0.02
CA ALA A 9 -12.48 -13.39 -0.31
C ALA A 9 -13.01 -14.08 0.96
N ARG A 10 -12.21 -14.17 2.03
CA ARG A 10 -12.66 -14.71 3.33
C ARG A 10 -13.68 -13.79 3.99
N MET A 11 -13.48 -12.48 3.92
CA MET A 11 -14.40 -11.50 4.49
C MET A 11 -15.77 -11.59 3.81
N ILE A 12 -15.77 -11.64 2.47
CA ILE A 12 -16.98 -11.85 1.66
C ILE A 12 -17.67 -13.17 2.02
N ALA A 13 -16.92 -14.28 2.06
CA ALA A 13 -17.49 -15.60 2.37
C ALA A 13 -18.10 -15.69 3.78
N ARG A 14 -17.64 -14.86 4.71
CA ARG A 14 -18.14 -14.76 6.10
C ARG A 14 -19.21 -13.69 6.27
N GLY A 15 -19.46 -12.86 5.26
CA GLY A 15 -20.39 -11.73 5.35
C GLY A 15 -19.97 -10.67 6.36
N ILE A 16 -18.67 -10.51 6.62
CA ILE A 16 -18.12 -9.52 7.55
C ILE A 16 -17.28 -8.48 6.80
N ALA A 17 -17.23 -7.26 7.33
CA ALA A 17 -16.35 -6.21 6.84
C ALA A 17 -14.92 -6.38 7.40
N TYR A 18 -13.98 -5.60 6.87
CA TYR A 18 -12.63 -5.49 7.43
C TYR A 18 -12.67 -5.18 8.93
N ASP A 19 -11.87 -5.90 9.70
CA ASP A 19 -11.55 -5.56 11.08
C ASP A 19 -10.06 -5.78 11.35
N LEU A 20 -9.52 -4.98 12.27
CA LEU A 20 -8.08 -5.02 12.57
C LEU A 20 -7.62 -6.36 13.17
N PRO A 21 -8.37 -7.00 14.11
CA PRO A 21 -8.04 -8.34 14.59
C PRO A 21 -7.92 -9.41 13.49
N SER A 22 -8.90 -9.53 12.60
CA SER A 22 -8.87 -10.53 11.52
C SER A 22 -7.77 -10.24 10.50
N TRP A 23 -7.50 -8.97 10.21
CA TRP A 23 -6.37 -8.58 9.39
C TRP A 23 -5.03 -8.97 10.03
N ASN A 24 -4.83 -8.72 11.33
CA ASN A 24 -3.61 -9.14 12.03
C ASN A 24 -3.43 -10.66 11.98
N GLN A 25 -4.52 -11.42 12.09
CA GLN A 25 -4.49 -12.88 11.94
C GLN A 25 -4.05 -13.28 10.53
N TRP A 26 -4.62 -12.67 9.49
CA TRP A 26 -4.20 -12.92 8.10
C TRP A 26 -2.71 -12.60 7.88
N VAL A 27 -2.21 -11.50 8.43
CA VAL A 27 -0.79 -11.15 8.30
C VAL A 27 0.10 -12.16 9.03
N SER A 28 -0.31 -12.66 10.19
CA SER A 28 0.48 -13.64 10.95
C SER A 28 0.52 -15.02 10.27
N GLU A 29 -0.49 -15.38 9.49
CA GLU A 29 -0.48 -16.57 8.65
C GLU A 29 0.64 -16.56 7.59
N ALA A 30 1.11 -15.37 7.18
CA ALA A 30 2.16 -15.19 6.17
C ALA A 30 1.89 -15.95 4.85
N ALA A 31 0.62 -16.09 4.48
CA ALA A 31 0.15 -16.90 3.36
C ALA A 31 -0.24 -16.07 2.12
N ALA A 32 0.03 -14.76 2.11
CA ALA A 32 -0.22 -13.93 0.93
C ALA A 32 0.67 -14.40 -0.23
N ARG A 33 0.16 -14.29 -1.46
CA ARG A 33 0.92 -14.65 -2.67
C ARG A 33 1.73 -13.45 -3.16
N ALA A 34 2.70 -13.68 -4.03
CA ALA A 34 3.36 -12.57 -4.71
C ALA A 34 2.42 -11.97 -5.77
N VAL A 35 2.38 -10.64 -5.88
CA VAL A 35 1.81 -10.00 -7.06
C VAL A 35 2.63 -10.44 -8.28
N PRO A 36 2.00 -10.84 -9.40
CA PRO A 36 2.72 -11.31 -10.59
C PRO A 36 3.81 -10.33 -11.05
N GLY A 37 5.00 -10.86 -11.35
CA GLY A 37 6.17 -10.07 -11.80
C GLY A 37 6.88 -9.27 -10.70
N ALA A 38 6.28 -9.06 -9.51
CA ALA A 38 6.87 -8.22 -8.47
C ALA A 38 8.20 -8.78 -7.94
N ARG A 39 8.27 -10.10 -7.67
CA ARG A 39 9.51 -10.75 -7.20
C ARG A 39 10.62 -10.59 -8.24
N ASP A 40 10.33 -10.92 -9.49
CA ASP A 40 11.33 -10.93 -10.57
C ASP A 40 11.83 -9.52 -10.88
N PHE A 41 10.93 -8.54 -10.90
CA PHE A 41 11.29 -7.14 -11.06
C PHE A 41 12.22 -6.65 -9.94
N LEU A 42 11.89 -6.95 -8.67
CA LEU A 42 12.72 -6.51 -7.55
C LEU A 42 14.05 -7.27 -7.47
N ALA A 43 14.08 -8.55 -7.85
CA ALA A 43 15.30 -9.33 -7.96
C ALA A 43 16.21 -8.78 -9.07
N TYR A 44 15.64 -8.43 -10.23
CA TYR A 44 16.36 -7.74 -11.30
C TYR A 44 16.88 -6.37 -10.84
N ALA A 45 16.06 -5.54 -10.19
CA ALA A 45 16.53 -4.26 -9.66
C ALA A 45 17.73 -4.44 -8.72
N ARG A 46 17.66 -5.42 -7.81
CA ARG A 46 18.78 -5.77 -6.92
C ARG A 46 20.02 -6.22 -7.67
N SER A 47 19.89 -7.05 -8.71
CA SER A 47 21.03 -7.49 -9.53
C SER A 47 21.68 -6.34 -10.32
N ARG A 48 20.99 -5.21 -10.46
CA ARG A 48 21.50 -3.97 -11.08
C ARG A 48 21.99 -2.93 -10.06
N GLY A 49 22.15 -3.32 -8.79
CA GLY A 49 22.63 -2.44 -7.72
C GLY A 49 21.58 -1.46 -7.18
N VAL A 50 20.30 -1.63 -7.54
CA VAL A 50 19.20 -0.84 -6.98
C VAL A 50 18.68 -1.53 -5.72
N THR A 51 18.48 -0.77 -4.64
CA THR A 51 17.96 -1.32 -3.38
C THR A 51 16.43 -1.18 -3.31
N PRO A 52 15.67 -2.28 -3.24
CA PRO A 52 14.23 -2.23 -2.98
C PRO A 52 13.93 -1.79 -1.55
N PHE A 53 12.97 -0.88 -1.39
CA PHE A 53 12.39 -0.51 -0.09
C PHE A 53 10.89 -0.80 -0.07
N TYR A 54 10.42 -1.47 0.97
CA TYR A 54 9.02 -1.82 1.20
C TYR A 54 8.40 -0.81 2.17
N VAL A 55 7.85 0.27 1.63
CA VAL A 55 7.16 1.31 2.41
C VAL A 55 5.68 0.94 2.54
N THR A 56 5.28 0.41 3.70
CA THR A 56 3.96 -0.21 3.88
C THR A 56 3.22 0.33 5.11
N ASN A 57 1.89 0.41 5.03
CA ASN A 57 1.04 0.80 6.15
C ASN A 57 0.64 -0.37 7.06
N ARG A 58 1.20 -1.56 6.83
CA ARG A 58 1.28 -2.56 7.89
C ARG A 58 1.96 -1.96 9.12
N GLU A 59 1.47 -2.30 10.31
CA GLU A 59 1.91 -1.76 11.61
C GLU A 59 3.10 -2.52 12.18
N ALA A 60 3.87 -1.88 13.05
CA ALA A 60 5.03 -2.50 13.72
C ALA A 60 4.76 -3.92 14.26
N ARG A 61 3.59 -4.17 14.86
CA ARG A 61 3.21 -5.50 15.36
C ARG A 61 3.03 -6.58 14.27
N GLU A 62 2.90 -6.16 13.02
CA GLU A 62 2.73 -7.02 11.85
C GLU A 62 4.06 -7.29 11.13
N GLU A 63 5.19 -6.77 11.65
CA GLU A 63 6.50 -6.89 11.00
C GLU A 63 6.90 -8.35 10.82
N GLU A 64 6.80 -9.17 11.86
CA GLU A 64 7.26 -10.55 11.82
C GLU A 64 6.53 -11.36 10.73
N GLY A 65 5.19 -11.32 10.72
CA GLY A 65 4.38 -11.99 9.70
C GLY A 65 4.67 -11.47 8.29
N THR A 66 4.88 -10.16 8.15
CA THR A 66 5.24 -9.54 6.86
C THR A 66 6.60 -10.01 6.36
N ARG A 67 7.60 -10.02 7.23
CA ARG A 67 8.96 -10.47 6.92
C ARG A 67 8.96 -11.93 6.50
N ARG A 68 8.35 -12.80 7.31
CA ARG A 68 8.21 -14.24 6.99
C ARG A 68 7.56 -14.45 5.62
N ASN A 69 6.49 -13.70 5.32
CA ASN A 69 5.81 -13.83 4.04
C ASN A 69 6.70 -13.39 2.86
N LEU A 70 7.42 -12.26 3.00
CA LEU A 70 8.32 -11.76 1.95
C LEU A 70 9.50 -12.72 1.71
N GLU A 71 10.09 -13.27 2.78
CA GLU A 71 11.17 -14.25 2.72
C GLU A 71 10.71 -15.55 2.07
N ALA A 72 9.55 -16.08 2.46
CA ALA A 72 8.97 -17.29 1.87
C ALA A 72 8.69 -17.15 0.36
N LEU A 73 8.37 -15.94 -0.09
CA LEU A 73 8.15 -15.62 -1.50
C LEU A 73 9.45 -15.28 -2.27
N GLY A 74 10.60 -15.28 -1.59
CA GLY A 74 11.90 -14.98 -2.19
C GLY A 74 12.08 -13.50 -2.56
N PHE A 75 11.38 -12.59 -1.88
CA PHE A 75 11.59 -11.16 -2.10
C PHE A 75 12.95 -10.70 -1.55
N PRO A 76 13.68 -9.84 -2.28
CA PRO A 76 14.92 -9.29 -1.78
C PRO A 76 14.68 -8.40 -0.57
N LEU A 77 15.16 -8.81 0.60
CA LEU A 77 15.25 -7.97 1.79
C LEU A 77 16.70 -7.56 2.04
N GLY A 78 16.87 -6.34 2.55
CA GLY A 78 18.13 -5.86 3.11
C GLY A 78 18.46 -6.59 4.41
N THR A 79 19.71 -7.00 4.54
CA THR A 79 20.24 -7.75 5.69
C THR A 79 20.89 -6.85 6.74
N ASP A 80 21.05 -5.57 6.43
CA ASP A 80 21.66 -4.58 7.32
C ASP A 80 20.60 -4.06 8.31
N ALA A 81 20.74 -4.43 9.58
CA ALA A 81 19.85 -3.97 10.64
C ALA A 81 19.88 -2.45 10.84
N ALA A 82 21.01 -1.78 10.53
CA ALA A 82 21.10 -0.32 10.61
C ALA A 82 20.39 0.39 9.44
N ARG A 83 20.12 -0.33 8.36
CA ARG A 83 19.41 0.17 7.17
C ARG A 83 18.32 -0.82 6.74
N PRO A 84 17.24 -0.92 7.53
CA PRO A 84 16.13 -1.79 7.18
C PRO A 84 15.52 -1.35 5.85
N THR A 85 15.16 -2.34 5.02
CA THR A 85 14.44 -2.11 3.76
C THR A 85 12.93 -2.29 3.92
N LEU A 86 12.48 -2.82 5.05
CA LEU A 86 11.09 -3.03 5.38
C LEU A 86 10.65 -1.91 6.35
N LEU A 87 9.84 -0.96 5.86
CA LEU A 87 9.50 0.29 6.55
C LEU A 87 8.00 0.33 6.88
N LEU A 88 7.63 -0.21 8.04
CA LEU A 88 6.25 -0.28 8.53
C LEU A 88 5.82 1.00 9.23
N ARG A 89 4.51 1.18 9.32
CA ARG A 89 3.89 2.24 10.13
C ARG A 89 4.17 1.96 11.61
N GLY A 90 4.58 2.99 12.33
CA GLY A 90 4.80 2.94 13.77
C GLY A 90 6.11 2.28 14.22
N LEU A 91 7.02 1.91 13.31
CA LEU A 91 8.38 1.46 13.71
C LEU A 91 9.22 2.60 14.29
N ARG A 92 8.84 3.85 14.00
CA ARG A 92 9.44 5.06 14.55
C ARG A 92 8.36 6.08 14.88
N PRO A 93 8.58 6.99 15.85
CA PRO A 93 7.61 8.03 16.19
C PRO A 93 7.15 8.87 14.99
N GLU A 94 8.09 9.27 14.12
CA GLU A 94 7.81 10.04 12.91
C GLU A 94 7.08 9.25 11.81
N TRP A 95 6.93 7.93 11.99
CA TRP A 95 6.21 7.03 11.07
C TRP A 95 4.88 6.54 11.67
N ALA A 96 4.37 7.17 12.74
CA ALA A 96 3.17 6.72 13.45
C ALA A 96 1.89 6.72 12.59
N SER A 97 1.78 7.65 11.63
CA SER A 97 0.59 7.82 10.80
C SER A 97 0.62 6.97 9.53
N SER A 98 -0.52 6.92 8.83
CA SER A 98 -0.64 6.26 7.52
C SER A 98 0.04 7.05 6.39
N ASP A 99 0.53 8.27 6.64
CA ASP A 99 1.30 9.02 5.65
C ASP A 99 2.65 8.35 5.45
N LYS A 100 2.95 8.03 4.18
CA LYS A 100 4.20 7.40 3.78
C LYS A 100 5.30 8.42 3.48
N SER A 101 4.99 9.71 3.46
CA SER A 101 5.95 10.79 3.14
C SER A 101 7.17 10.80 4.07
N PRO A 102 7.03 10.66 5.41
CA PRO A 102 8.19 10.58 6.30
C PRO A 102 9.12 9.37 6.01
N ARG A 103 8.54 8.22 5.64
CA ARG A 103 9.30 7.02 5.27
C ARG A 103 10.00 7.19 3.92
N ARG A 104 9.32 7.78 2.92
CA ARG A 104 9.93 8.14 1.63
C ARG A 104 11.07 9.15 1.81
N ALA A 105 10.89 10.14 2.68
CA ALA A 105 11.92 11.14 3.00
C ALA A 105 13.15 10.49 3.67
N TRP A 106 12.94 9.54 4.58
CA TRP A 106 14.03 8.78 5.19
C TRP A 106 14.81 7.94 4.16
N VAL A 107 14.15 7.33 3.18
CA VAL A 107 14.87 6.66 2.07
C VAL A 107 15.62 7.70 1.24
N ALA A 108 14.99 8.83 0.92
CA ALA A 108 15.57 9.89 0.10
C ALA A 108 16.77 10.60 0.74
N SER A 109 16.95 10.54 2.07
CA SER A 109 18.11 11.12 2.74
C SER A 109 19.43 10.39 2.45
N SER A 110 19.37 9.18 1.89
CA SER A 110 20.57 8.38 1.59
C SER A 110 20.51 7.67 0.23
N TYR A 111 19.37 7.70 -0.45
CA TYR A 111 19.17 7.07 -1.76
C TYR A 111 18.49 8.04 -2.71
N ARG A 112 18.83 7.93 -4.00
CA ARG A 112 18.02 8.52 -5.06
C ARG A 112 16.84 7.59 -5.37
N LEU A 113 15.62 8.08 -5.13
CA LEU A 113 14.40 7.36 -5.52
C LEU A 113 14.26 7.33 -7.04
N LEU A 114 14.34 6.15 -7.65
CA LEU A 114 14.17 5.96 -9.08
C LEU A 114 12.70 5.78 -9.45
N LEU A 115 12.02 4.89 -8.74
CA LEU A 115 10.64 4.50 -8.99
C LEU A 115 9.86 4.44 -7.66
N LEU A 116 8.59 4.81 -7.72
CA LEU A 116 7.58 4.46 -6.72
C LEU A 116 6.62 3.46 -7.37
N LEU A 117 6.27 2.41 -6.62
CA LEU A 117 5.36 1.36 -7.07
C LEU A 117 4.29 1.15 -5.99
N GLY A 118 3.03 1.14 -6.39
CA GLY A 118 1.92 1.10 -5.43
C GLY A 118 0.58 0.93 -6.11
N ASP A 119 -0.44 0.62 -5.33
CA ASP A 119 -1.82 0.48 -5.77
C ASP A 119 -2.74 1.62 -5.31
N ASP A 120 -2.23 2.47 -4.41
CA ASP A 120 -2.94 3.59 -3.84
C ASP A 120 -2.21 4.90 -4.16
N LEU A 121 -2.95 5.99 -4.45
CA LEU A 121 -2.33 7.31 -4.72
C LEU A 121 -1.43 7.79 -3.55
N ASN A 122 -1.71 7.35 -2.32
CA ASN A 122 -0.89 7.61 -1.13
C ASN A 122 0.49 6.97 -1.15
N ASP A 123 0.73 5.99 -2.02
CA ASP A 123 2.05 5.41 -2.25
C ASP A 123 2.99 6.40 -2.95
N PHE A 124 2.41 7.38 -3.65
CA PHE A 124 3.10 8.33 -4.50
C PHE A 124 3.16 9.73 -3.88
N ALA A 125 2.05 10.20 -3.30
CA ALA A 125 1.92 11.52 -2.67
C ALA A 125 0.90 11.48 -1.52
N ASN A 126 1.04 12.31 -0.49
CA ASN A 126 0.03 12.36 0.57
C ASN A 126 -1.28 12.97 0.02
N THR A 127 -2.34 12.17 0.02
CA THR A 127 -3.68 12.55 -0.47
C THR A 127 -4.78 12.26 0.56
N ARG A 128 -4.40 12.14 1.84
CA ARG A 128 -5.30 11.74 2.91
C ARG A 128 -6.52 12.66 3.03
N ASP A 129 -6.30 13.96 2.89
CA ASP A 129 -7.31 14.99 3.11
C ASP A 129 -7.81 15.63 1.80
N LEU A 130 -7.49 15.01 0.65
CA LEU A 130 -7.89 15.51 -0.66
C LEU A 130 -9.24 14.97 -1.08
N SER A 131 -10.07 15.84 -1.66
CA SER A 131 -11.33 15.45 -2.29
C SER A 131 -11.09 14.58 -3.54
N VAL A 132 -12.14 13.93 -4.04
CA VAL A 132 -12.06 13.19 -5.32
C VAL A 132 -11.58 14.10 -6.46
N ALA A 133 -12.02 15.36 -6.50
CA ALA A 133 -11.62 16.32 -7.51
C ALA A 133 -10.15 16.73 -7.37
N ASP A 134 -9.67 17.01 -6.15
CA ASP A 134 -8.27 17.37 -5.91
C ASP A 134 -7.32 16.22 -6.22
N ARG A 135 -7.75 14.98 -5.96
CA ARG A 135 -7.02 13.77 -6.34
C ARG A 135 -6.90 13.64 -7.86
N ALA A 136 -7.98 13.88 -8.61
CA ALA A 136 -7.95 13.90 -10.06
C ALA A 136 -7.01 15.01 -10.59
N ALA A 137 -7.10 16.22 -10.03
CA ALA A 137 -6.21 17.32 -10.40
C ALA A 137 -4.72 17.01 -10.12
N LEU A 138 -4.42 16.29 -9.03
CA LEU A 138 -3.06 15.83 -8.75
C LEU A 138 -2.59 14.80 -9.79
N VAL A 139 -3.45 13.86 -10.20
CA VAL A 139 -3.15 12.89 -11.26
C VAL A 139 -2.82 13.61 -12.56
N ASP A 140 -3.63 14.60 -12.95
CA ASP A 140 -3.42 15.40 -14.16
C ASP A 140 -2.11 16.21 -14.08
N LYS A 141 -1.87 16.87 -12.95
CA LYS A 141 -0.63 17.63 -12.70
C LYS A 141 0.62 16.74 -12.79
N THR A 142 0.48 15.46 -12.47
CA THR A 142 1.58 14.47 -12.48
C THR A 142 1.51 13.52 -13.68
N ALA A 143 0.75 13.85 -14.73
CA ALA A 143 0.52 13.00 -15.90
C ALA A 143 1.80 12.38 -16.48
N SER A 144 2.87 13.18 -16.60
CA SER A 144 4.15 12.74 -17.18
C SER A 144 4.97 11.79 -16.29
N TRP A 145 4.54 11.55 -15.05
CA TRP A 145 5.25 10.71 -14.08
C TRP A 145 4.76 9.27 -14.10
N TRP A 146 3.51 9.06 -14.48
CA TRP A 146 2.88 7.75 -14.56
C TRP A 146 3.52 6.90 -15.65
N GLY A 147 3.84 5.65 -15.33
CA GLY A 147 4.53 4.72 -16.23
C GLY A 147 6.03 4.98 -16.40
N THR A 148 6.56 6.10 -15.88
CA THR A 148 7.99 6.46 -16.02
C THR A 148 8.73 6.43 -14.68
N ARG A 149 8.16 7.06 -13.65
CA ARG A 149 8.70 7.08 -12.28
C ARG A 149 7.68 6.64 -11.23
N TRP A 150 6.40 6.74 -11.55
CA TRP A 150 5.29 6.25 -10.73
C TRP A 150 4.61 5.10 -11.46
N ILE A 151 4.69 3.89 -10.91
CA ILE A 151 4.11 2.68 -11.50
C ILE A 151 2.92 2.24 -10.66
N ILE A 152 1.72 2.45 -11.18
CA ILE A 152 0.47 2.07 -10.53
C ILE A 152 0.17 0.59 -10.77
N LEU A 153 -0.33 -0.08 -9.75
CA LEU A 153 -0.90 -1.42 -9.82
C LEU A 153 -2.42 -1.32 -9.60
N PRO A 154 -3.24 -2.07 -10.34
CA PRO A 154 -4.69 -2.01 -10.16
C PRO A 154 -5.11 -2.68 -8.85
N ASN A 155 -5.86 -1.94 -8.03
CA ASN A 155 -6.58 -2.47 -6.88
C ASN A 155 -8.00 -1.86 -6.83
N PRO A 156 -9.02 -2.58 -7.32
CA PRO A 156 -10.40 -2.12 -7.25
C PRO A 156 -11.12 -2.51 -5.95
N MET A 157 -10.47 -3.26 -5.05
CA MET A 157 -11.13 -3.88 -3.90
C MET A 157 -11.28 -2.91 -2.72
N TYR A 158 -10.22 -2.16 -2.43
CA TYR A 158 -10.18 -1.21 -1.31
C TYR A 158 -9.13 -0.14 -1.56
N GLY A 159 -9.23 0.98 -0.87
CA GLY A 159 -8.17 1.97 -0.86
C GLY A 159 -8.62 3.34 -0.38
N SER A 160 -7.71 4.30 -0.47
CA SER A 160 -8.02 5.69 -0.18
C SER A 160 -9.00 6.32 -1.18
N PHE A 161 -9.15 5.75 -2.38
CA PHE A 161 -10.16 6.19 -3.35
C PHE A 161 -11.57 5.95 -2.82
N GLU A 162 -11.81 4.83 -2.14
CA GLU A 162 -13.07 4.53 -1.48
C GLU A 162 -13.30 5.51 -0.33
N ARG A 163 -12.30 5.71 0.55
CA ARG A 163 -12.40 6.69 1.64
C ARG A 163 -12.66 8.12 1.16
N ALA A 164 -12.12 8.52 0.02
CA ALA A 164 -12.36 9.86 -0.54
C ALA A 164 -13.83 10.05 -0.94
N VAL A 165 -14.52 8.97 -1.33
CA VAL A 165 -15.96 8.96 -1.63
C VAL A 165 -16.79 8.86 -0.35
N THR A 166 -16.37 8.02 0.60
CA THR A 166 -17.20 7.66 1.75
C THR A 166 -16.96 8.51 3.00
N SER A 167 -15.96 9.39 2.99
CA SER A 167 -15.56 10.23 4.13
C SER A 167 -16.76 10.87 4.84
N GLY A 168 -16.81 10.71 6.17
CA GLY A 168 -17.91 11.20 7.01
C GLY A 168 -19.17 10.32 7.03
N ALA A 169 -19.15 9.13 6.42
CA ALA A 169 -20.19 8.12 6.64
C ALA A 169 -20.22 7.70 8.12
N LYS A 170 -21.40 7.53 8.71
CA LYS A 170 -21.58 7.15 10.11
C LYS A 170 -21.96 5.68 10.27
N THR A 171 -22.59 5.11 9.25
CA THR A 171 -23.03 3.71 9.23
C THR A 171 -22.58 3.00 7.95
N PRO A 172 -22.54 1.65 7.92
CA PRO A 172 -22.33 0.91 6.68
C PRO A 172 -23.35 1.21 5.58
N CYS A 173 -24.60 1.53 5.95
CA CYS A 173 -25.62 1.95 4.99
C CYS A 173 -25.30 3.32 4.39
N ASP A 174 -24.81 4.27 5.18
CA ASP A 174 -24.36 5.58 4.68
C ASP A 174 -23.19 5.42 3.71
N GLU A 175 -22.27 4.51 4.03
CA GLU A 175 -21.12 4.19 3.18
C GLU A 175 -21.57 3.64 1.82
N LEU A 176 -22.50 2.67 1.85
CA LEU A 176 -23.10 2.10 0.65
C LEU A 176 -23.83 3.16 -0.17
N GLN A 177 -24.64 4.01 0.47
CA GLN A 177 -25.37 5.05 -0.24
C GLN A 177 -24.43 6.04 -0.94
N LYS A 178 -23.35 6.47 -0.27
CA LYS A 178 -22.34 7.34 -0.89
C LYS A 178 -21.65 6.69 -2.09
N LYS A 179 -21.39 5.38 -2.04
CA LYS A 179 -20.84 4.62 -3.17
C LYS A 179 -21.82 4.60 -4.35
N ILE A 180 -23.11 4.41 -4.08
CA ILE A 180 -24.18 4.46 -5.09
C ILE A 180 -24.30 5.86 -5.70
N ASP A 181 -24.32 6.90 -4.87
CA ASP A 181 -24.44 8.30 -5.31
C ASP A 181 -23.24 8.76 -6.16
N ALA A 182 -22.09 8.12 -5.99
CA ALA A 182 -20.88 8.39 -6.77
C ALA A 182 -20.88 7.73 -8.16
N LEU A 183 -21.83 6.83 -8.45
CA LEU A 183 -21.98 6.24 -9.78
C LEU A 183 -22.46 7.32 -10.76
N ARG A 184 -21.89 7.32 -11.96
CA ARG A 184 -22.37 8.13 -13.07
C ARG A 184 -23.23 7.25 -13.96
N ASP A 185 -24.47 7.67 -14.21
CA ASP A 185 -25.27 7.06 -15.27
C ASP A 185 -24.54 7.23 -16.61
N LYS A 186 -24.53 6.16 -17.41
CA LYS A 186 -23.87 6.13 -18.72
C LYS A 186 -24.70 6.83 -19.78
#